data_AF-A0A8X6JZJ5-F1
#
_entry.id   AF-A0A8X6JZJ5-F1
#
_cell.length_a   1.000
_cell.length_b   1.000
_cell.length_c   1.000
_cell.angle_alpha   90.00
_cell.angle_beta   90.00
_cell.angle_gamma   90.00
#
_symmetry.space_group_name_H-M   'P 1'
#
loop_
_entity.id
_entity.type
_entity.pdbx_description
1 polymer ?
#
loop_
_entity_poly.entity_id
_entity_poly.type
_entity_poly.pdbx_seq_one_letter_code
_entity_poly.pdbx_strand_id
1 'polypeptide(L)' 'MLKQKTCAYHLCGKPIEQGKEVKNELMLIRGAQLTHEERDYCSVRCASYDQMAHES' A
#
# COMPACT_ATOMS: atom_id res chain seq x y z
N MET A 1 8.73 -21.52 -0.23
CA MET A 1 8.56 -20.67 0.98
C MET A 1 7.60 -19.55 0.61
N LEU A 2 6.40 -19.47 1.20
CA LEU A 2 5.52 -18.32 0.94
C LEU A 2 6.11 -17.12 1.68
N LYS A 3 6.69 -16.16 0.95
CA LYS A 3 7.03 -14.84 1.49
C LYS A 3 5.73 -14.25 2.03
N GLN A 4 5.60 -14.13 3.35
CA GLN A 4 4.51 -13.37 3.95
C GLN A 4 4.67 -11.93 3.48
N LYS A 5 3.74 -11.47 2.65
CA LYS A 5 3.67 -10.06 2.26
C LYS A 5 3.34 -9.24 3.50
N THR A 6 3.98 -8.10 3.66
CA THR A 6 3.71 -7.16 4.75
C THR A 6 2.91 -5.99 4.20
N CYS A 7 2.00 -5.43 5.00
CA CYS A 7 1.19 -4.29 4.60
C CYS A 7 2.12 -3.14 4.18
N ALA A 8 1.93 -2.62 2.96
CA ALA A 8 2.74 -1.51 2.44
C ALA A 8 2.57 -0.22 3.24
N TYR A 9 1.45 -0.05 3.94
CA TYR A 9 1.24 1.09 4.82
C TYR A 9 2.21 1.03 6.02
N HIS A 10 3.18 1.94 6.03
CA HIS A 10 4.30 1.94 6.99
C HIS A 10 3.87 2.03 8.46
N LEU A 11 2.73 2.68 8.76
CA LEU A 11 2.19 2.75 10.12
C LEU A 11 1.43 1.48 10.55
N CYS A 12 1.10 0.57 9.64
CA CYS A 12 0.42 -0.67 9.97
C CYS A 12 1.40 -1.76 10.46
N GLY A 13 2.44 -2.04 9.66
CA GLY A 13 3.44 -3.08 9.93
C GLY A 13 2.91 -4.51 10.04
N LYS A 14 1.62 -4.76 9.79
CA LYS A 14 1.01 -6.11 9.91
C LYS A 14 1.34 -6.99 8.70
N PRO A 15 1.53 -8.30 8.88
CA PRO A 15 1.55 -9.24 7.78
C PRO A 15 0.18 -9.28 7.08
N ILE A 16 0.19 -9.44 5.77
CA ILE A 16 -1.00 -9.63 4.96
C ILE A 16 -1.37 -11.11 5.03
N GLU A 17 -2.59 -11.39 5.50
CA GLU A 17 -3.12 -12.74 5.47
C GLU A 17 -3.28 -13.22 4.02
N GLN A 18 -2.86 -14.44 3.73
CA GLN A 18 -3.03 -15.03 2.40
C GLN A 18 -4.51 -15.06 2.01
N GLY A 19 -4.83 -14.48 0.86
CA GLY A 19 -6.21 -14.36 0.36
C GLY A 19 -6.95 -13.08 0.80
N LYS A 20 -6.37 -12.26 1.70
CA LYS A 20 -6.89 -10.94 2.06
C LYS A 20 -5.99 -9.79 1.59
N GLU A 21 -5.14 -10.04 0.61
CA GLU A 21 -4.33 -8.99 0.01
C GLU A 21 -5.22 -8.00 -0.72
N VAL A 22 -5.16 -6.75 -0.29
CA VAL A 22 -5.82 -5.64 -0.97
C VAL A 22 -4.76 -4.96 -1.82
N LYS A 23 -4.84 -5.16 -3.13
CA LYS A 23 -4.00 -4.43 -4.08
C LYS A 23 -4.60 -3.07 -4.33
N ASN A 24 -3.79 -2.03 -4.21
CA ASN A 24 -4.20 -0.67 -4.53
C ASN A 24 -3.09 0.04 -5.28
N GLU A 25 -3.46 0.78 -6.32
CA GLU A 25 -2.55 1.64 -7.07
C GLU A 25 -2.36 2.94 -6.28
N LEU A 26 -1.12 3.23 -5.90
CA LEU A 26 -0.79 4.50 -5.29
C LEU A 26 -0.23 5.45 -6.35
N MET A 27 -0.86 6.61 -6.48
CA MET A 27 -0.35 7.71 -7.28
C MET A 27 0.64 8.50 -6.41
N LEU A 28 1.92 8.43 -6.76
CA LEU A 28 3.02 9.06 -6.04
C LEU A 28 3.62 10.16 -6.91
N ILE A 29 3.84 11.34 -6.33
CA ILE A 29 4.55 12.43 -7.00
C ILE A 29 6.02 12.37 -6.60
N ARG A 30 6.87 11.91 -7.51
CA ARG A 30 8.33 11.91 -7.32
C ARG A 30 8.94 13.09 -8.07
N GLY A 31 9.02 14.23 -7.38
CA GLY A 31 9.51 15.48 -7.97
C GLY A 31 8.49 16.05 -8.95
N ALA A 32 8.85 16.13 -10.24
CA ALA A 32 7.94 16.58 -11.31
C ALA A 32 7.21 15.41 -12.01
N GLN A 33 7.50 14.16 -11.65
CA GLN A 33 6.93 12.99 -12.30
C GLN A 33 5.86 12.34 -11.43
N LEU A 34 4.71 12.09 -12.04
CA LEU A 34 3.60 11.37 -11.45
C LEU A 34 3.75 9.90 -11.81
N THR A 35 3.88 9.06 -10.78
CA THR A 35 4.16 7.63 -10.87
C THR A 35 3.03 6.83 -10.24
N HIS A 36 2.64 5.74 -10.88
CA HIS A 36 1.67 4.79 -10.33
C HIS A 36 2.43 3.56 -9.84
N GLU A 37 2.25 3.20 -8.57
CA GLU A 37 2.92 2.07 -7.95
C GLU A 37 1.88 1.15 -7.30
N GLU A 38 1.78 -0.09 -7.78
CA GLU A 38 0.91 -1.10 -7.18
C GLU A 38 1.50 -1.59 -5.86
N ARG A 39 0.70 -1.55 -4.81
CA ARG A 39 1.10 -1.97 -3.46
C ARG A 39 0.06 -2.91 -2.86
N ASP A 40 0.56 -3.87 -2.08
CA ASP A 40 -0.27 -4.81 -1.34
C ASP A 40 -0.53 -4.29 0.10
N TYR A 41 -1.79 -4.30 0.52
CA TYR A 41 -2.23 -3.88 1.85
C TYR A 41 -2.98 -5.00 2.56
N CYS A 42 -3.00 -4.94 3.90
CA CYS A 42 -3.81 -5.86 4.70
C CYS A 42 -5.30 -5.49 4.74
N SER A 43 -5.67 -4.28 4.28
CA SER A 43 -7.05 -3.80 4.25
C SER A 43 -7.20 -2.56 3.35
N VAL A 44 -8.41 -2.32 2.85
CA VAL A 44 -8.77 -1.10 2.08
C VAL A 44 -8.52 0.17 2.90
N ARG A 45 -8.73 0.10 4.21
CA ARG A 45 -8.47 1.23 5.11
C ARG A 45 -7.00 1.65 5.12
N CYS A 46 -6.07 0.68 5.10
CA CYS A 46 -4.64 0.98 5.02
C CYS A 46 -4.25 1.56 3.65
N ALA A 47 -4.84 1.05 2.56
CA ALA A 47 -4.63 1.59 1.22
C ALA A 47 -5.10 3.06 1.12
N SER A 48 -6.28 3.36 1.65
CA SER A 48 -6.84 4.72 1.67
C SER A 48 -6.01 5.67 2.53
N TYR A 49 -5.54 5.24 3.70
CA TYR A 49 -4.64 6.06 4.52
C TYR A 49 -3.29 6.33 3.84
N ASP A 50 -2.73 5.35 3.13
CA ASP A 50 -1.46 5.54 2.39
C ASP A 50 -1.62 6.54 1.24
N GLN A 51 -2.77 6.54 0.55
CA GLN A 51 -3.08 7.53 -0.49
C GLN A 51 -3.21 8.94 0.10
N MET A 52 -4.01 9.10 1.16
CA MET A 52 -4.24 10.41 1.78
C MET A 52 -2.96 11.03 2.34
N ALA A 53 -2.05 10.20 2.87
CA ALA A 53 -0.76 10.66 3.37
C ALA A 53 0.16 11.21 2.27
N HIS A 54 -0.09 10.87 1.00
CA HIS A 54 0.71 11.33 -0.13
C HIS A 54 0.05 12.47 -0.93
N GLU A 55 -1.21 12.77 -0.67
CA GLU A 55 -1.98 13.85 -1.30
C GLU A 55 -1.99 15.17 -0.49
N SER A 56 -1.33 15.23 0.67
CA SER A 56 -1.27 16.43 1.54
C SER A 56 -0.10 17.37 1.25
#